data_AF-R6C2K6-F1
#
_entry.id   AF-R6C2K6-F1
#
_cell.length_a   1.000
_cell.length_b   1.000
_cell.length_c   1.000
_cell.angle_alpha   90.00
_cell.angle_beta   90.00
_cell.angle_gamma   90.00
#
_symmetry.space_group_name_H-M   'P 1'
#
loop_
_entity.id
_entity.type
_entity.pdbx_description
1 polymer ?
#
loop_
_entity_poly.entity_id
_entity_poly.type
_entity_poly.pdbx_seq_one_letter_code
_entity_poly.pdbx_strand_id
1 'polypeptide(L)'
;MKKIKLQMSRKQLIWGITALVSLIIGLILAGLRIHMTDGLLTQKMADRWSNVSKSAQISCFFAESAQITEESLQQFEYNLNKGLEEASIVSESENEGARLWADAYSAKGTVTLESDRAKVDVTAIGIGGDFFLFHPVTLKSGTYFSGNDLMQDHVIIDEQAAWQLFGSNDVAGQIVYIGGIPHVVAGVTKREEGRMADAAGLSASIAYVSYQTLSRYGTDYGINCYEVVMPNPVKGYAKKFVGEKIGVTENDVEVLENTTRFDFLNLLKQLTQFGTRSMSSKAIIYPYWENMARGYEDIALLLLVFELLFILYPAIFTVVVIILAWKHKKWTAGSIWNALCNFFYNLKSGNRQKRKEKKAKKKILKKGGEEL
;
A
#
# COMPACT_ATOMS: atom_id res chain seq x y z
N MET A 1 -10.93 -41.85 -34.90
CA MET A 1 -10.24 -40.66 -34.35
C MET A 1 -9.57 -39.88 -35.49
N LYS A 2 -10.21 -38.84 -36.05
CA LYS A 2 -9.54 -37.91 -36.97
C LYS A 2 -8.59 -37.06 -36.14
N LYS A 3 -7.27 -37.25 -36.27
CA LYS A 3 -6.28 -36.29 -35.77
C LYS A 3 -6.57 -34.97 -36.46
N ILE A 4 -7.11 -34.00 -35.72
CA ILE A 4 -7.22 -32.62 -36.17
C ILE A 4 -5.78 -32.11 -36.28
N LYS A 5 -5.11 -32.40 -37.41
CA LYS A 5 -3.88 -31.71 -37.78
C LYS A 5 -4.31 -30.32 -38.22
N LEU A 6 -4.31 -29.37 -37.27
CA LEU A 6 -4.31 -27.96 -37.61
C LEU A 6 -3.00 -27.74 -38.39
N GLN A 7 -3.03 -27.87 -39.73
CA GLN A 7 -1.92 -27.44 -40.58
C GLN A 7 -1.87 -25.92 -40.49
N MET A 8 -1.23 -25.41 -39.45
CA MET A 8 -0.93 -23.99 -39.31
C MET A 8 0.15 -23.65 -40.33
N SER A 9 -0.10 -22.65 -41.16
CA SER A 9 0.93 -22.10 -42.03
C SER A 9 2.10 -21.59 -41.16
N ARG A 10 3.35 -21.65 -41.67
CA ARG A 10 4.52 -21.08 -40.99
C ARG A 10 4.26 -19.65 -40.51
N LYS A 11 3.48 -18.87 -41.28
CA LYS A 11 3.02 -17.54 -40.89
C LYS A 11 2.14 -17.59 -39.62
N GLN A 12 1.09 -18.40 -39.59
CA GLN A 12 0.22 -18.51 -38.41
C GLN A 12 0.96 -18.98 -37.15
N LEU A 13 1.99 -19.82 -37.32
CA LEU A 13 2.87 -20.23 -36.22
C LEU A 13 3.69 -19.05 -35.67
N ILE A 14 4.31 -18.26 -36.56
CA ILE A 14 5.09 -17.07 -36.16
C ILE A 14 4.21 -16.07 -35.40
N TRP A 15 3.02 -15.76 -35.94
CA TRP A 15 2.08 -14.83 -35.30
C TRP A 15 1.58 -15.35 -33.94
N GLY A 16 1.38 -16.67 -33.81
CA GLY A 16 1.03 -17.29 -32.54
C GLY A 16 2.16 -17.22 -31.51
N ILE A 17 3.41 -17.40 -31.94
CA ILE A 17 4.59 -17.29 -31.06
C ILE A 17 4.77 -15.84 -30.59
N THR A 18 4.69 -14.86 -31.50
CA THR A 18 4.80 -13.44 -31.12
C THR A 18 3.66 -13.03 -30.19
N ALA A 19 2.44 -13.53 -30.41
CA ALA A 19 1.30 -13.28 -29.53
C ALA A 19 1.53 -13.87 -28.13
N LEU A 20 2.10 -15.07 -28.05
CA LEU A 20 2.46 -15.69 -26.78
C LEU A 20 3.55 -14.91 -26.04
N VAL A 21 4.61 -14.48 -26.74
CA VAL A 21 5.68 -13.67 -26.14
C VAL A 21 5.13 -12.34 -25.63
N SER A 22 4.29 -11.68 -26.42
CA SER A 22 3.63 -10.44 -26.04
C SER A 22 2.75 -10.60 -24.79
N LEU A 23 1.98 -11.70 -24.71
CA LEU A 23 1.19 -12.04 -23.52
C LEU A 23 2.07 -12.26 -22.29
N ILE A 24 3.19 -12.97 -22.43
CA ILE A 24 4.14 -13.21 -21.33
C ILE A 24 4.70 -11.89 -20.81
N ILE A 25 5.09 -10.97 -21.71
CA ILE A 25 5.57 -9.64 -21.32
C ILE A 25 4.47 -8.88 -20.56
N GLY A 26 3.23 -8.89 -21.07
CA GLY A 26 2.09 -8.27 -20.38
C GLY A 26 1.88 -8.81 -18.96
N LEU A 27 1.98 -10.13 -18.77
CA LEU A 27 1.86 -10.76 -17.44
C LEU A 27 3.04 -10.41 -16.52
N ILE A 28 4.26 -10.29 -17.05
CA ILE A 28 5.43 -9.84 -16.27
C ILE A 28 5.22 -8.40 -15.81
N LEU A 29 4.75 -7.50 -16.69
CA LEU A 29 4.46 -6.12 -16.33
C LEU A 29 3.37 -6.02 -15.26
N ALA A 30 2.30 -6.83 -15.37
CA ALA A 30 1.26 -6.92 -14.36
C ALA A 30 1.80 -7.37 -13.00
N GLY A 31 2.66 -8.39 -12.99
CA GLY A 31 3.33 -8.89 -11.78
C GLY A 31 4.28 -7.86 -11.15
N LEU A 32 5.07 -7.14 -11.98
CA LEU A 32 5.95 -6.07 -11.51
C LEU A 32 5.16 -4.92 -10.89
N ARG A 33 4.05 -4.51 -11.50
CA ARG A 33 3.17 -3.48 -10.93
C ARG A 33 2.68 -3.90 -9.55
N ILE A 34 2.11 -5.11 -9.43
CA ILE A 34 1.58 -5.62 -8.16
C ILE A 34 2.69 -5.67 -7.09
N HIS A 35 3.84 -6.25 -7.42
CA HIS A 35 4.96 -6.35 -6.50
C HIS A 35 5.45 -4.99 -6.00
N MET A 36 5.56 -4.00 -6.90
CA MET A 36 5.96 -2.64 -6.57
C MET A 36 4.96 -1.96 -5.64
N THR A 37 3.66 -2.09 -5.91
CA THR A 37 2.62 -1.45 -5.10
C THR A 37 2.40 -2.14 -3.75
N ASP A 38 2.65 -3.45 -3.66
CA ASP A 38 2.56 -4.20 -2.41
C ASP A 38 3.70 -3.87 -1.43
N GLY A 39 4.83 -3.35 -1.94
CA GLY A 39 5.93 -2.88 -1.10
C GLY A 39 5.64 -1.58 -0.34
N LEU A 40 4.58 -0.84 -0.70
CA LEU A 40 4.23 0.44 -0.08
C LEU A 40 3.44 0.24 1.23
N LEU A 41 4.16 -0.08 2.30
CA LEU A 41 3.54 -0.35 3.60
C LEU A 41 2.68 0.81 4.11
N THR A 42 3.04 2.06 3.83
CA THR A 42 2.25 3.24 4.22
C THR A 42 0.86 3.30 3.57
N GLN A 43 0.64 2.57 2.47
CA GLN A 43 -0.63 2.52 1.74
C GLN A 43 -1.42 1.23 2.01
N LYS A 44 -0.93 0.39 2.92
CA LYS A 44 -1.34 -1.01 3.11
C LYS A 44 -1.75 -1.30 4.56
N MET A 45 -2.16 -0.28 5.31
CA MET A 45 -2.57 -0.46 6.70
C MET A 45 -3.84 -1.31 6.81
N ALA A 46 -4.79 -1.15 5.88
CA ALA A 46 -6.01 -1.97 5.84
C ALA A 46 -5.71 -3.48 5.73
N ASP A 47 -4.73 -3.86 4.91
CA ASP A 47 -4.30 -5.25 4.71
C ASP A 47 -3.62 -5.82 5.98
N ARG A 48 -2.99 -4.96 6.80
CA ARG A 48 -2.37 -5.35 8.08
C ARG A 48 -3.33 -5.34 9.26
N TRP A 49 -4.44 -4.60 9.16
CA TRP A 49 -5.37 -4.38 10.27
C TRP A 49 -6.18 -5.63 10.62
N SER A 50 -6.78 -6.26 9.61
CA SER A 50 -7.67 -7.39 9.82
C SER A 50 -7.62 -8.36 8.65
N ASN A 51 -7.49 -9.65 8.97
CA ASN A 51 -7.61 -10.74 7.99
C ASN A 51 -9.05 -11.26 7.88
N VAL A 52 -9.97 -10.76 8.72
CA VAL A 52 -11.33 -11.30 8.89
C VAL A 52 -12.37 -10.31 8.40
N SER A 53 -12.33 -9.10 8.94
CA SER A 53 -13.25 -8.01 8.61
C SER A 53 -12.71 -7.17 7.45
N LYS A 54 -13.59 -6.75 6.54
CA LYS A 54 -13.22 -5.83 5.46
C LYS A 54 -12.95 -4.45 6.06
N SER A 55 -11.69 -4.03 6.05
CA SER A 55 -11.25 -2.69 6.43
C SER A 55 -10.87 -1.84 5.21
N ALA A 56 -10.92 -0.52 5.37
CA ALA A 56 -10.32 0.42 4.45
C ALA A 56 -9.46 1.42 5.21
N GLN A 57 -8.34 1.79 4.59
CA GLN A 57 -7.47 2.88 5.00
C GLN A 57 -7.85 4.11 4.19
N ILE A 58 -8.12 5.20 4.89
CA ILE A 58 -8.45 6.51 4.33
C ILE A 58 -7.41 7.51 4.83
N SER A 59 -6.87 8.31 3.92
CA SER A 59 -6.01 9.45 4.25
C SER A 59 -6.71 10.74 3.85
N CYS A 60 -6.68 11.72 4.75
CA CYS A 60 -7.13 13.09 4.55
C CYS A 60 -5.91 14.00 4.57
N PHE A 61 -5.73 14.80 3.53
CA PHE A 61 -4.69 15.81 3.46
C PHE A 61 -5.32 17.19 3.48
N PHE A 62 -4.90 18.04 4.41
CA PHE A 62 -5.50 19.34 4.65
C PHE A 62 -4.63 20.45 4.09
N ALA A 63 -5.29 21.50 3.58
CA ALA A 63 -4.66 22.78 3.32
C ALA A 63 -4.42 23.50 4.67
N GLU A 64 -3.42 24.36 4.72
CA GLU A 64 -3.13 25.16 5.92
C GLU A 64 -4.32 26.04 6.34
N SER A 65 -5.12 26.50 5.35
CA SER A 65 -6.38 27.22 5.56
C SER A 65 -7.45 26.45 6.32
N ALA A 66 -7.37 25.11 6.37
CA ALA A 66 -8.33 24.27 7.09
C ALA A 66 -8.23 24.44 8.62
N GLN A 67 -7.06 24.85 9.13
CA GLN A 67 -6.81 25.09 10.56
C GLN A 67 -7.27 23.94 11.46
N ILE A 68 -6.92 22.70 11.09
CA ILE A 68 -7.28 21.50 11.86
C ILE A 68 -6.58 21.49 13.21
N THR A 69 -7.35 21.24 14.26
CA THR A 69 -6.88 21.15 15.65
C THR A 69 -7.10 19.75 16.23
N GLU A 70 -6.38 19.41 17.31
CA GLU A 70 -6.58 18.13 18.01
C GLU A 70 -8.03 17.98 18.52
N GLU A 71 -8.65 19.07 18.98
CA GLU A 71 -10.05 19.08 19.42
C GLU A 71 -11.02 18.72 18.28
N SER A 72 -10.77 19.24 17.07
CA SER A 72 -11.59 18.92 15.89
C SER A 72 -11.47 17.45 15.49
N LEU A 73 -10.28 16.86 15.64
CA LEU A 73 -10.06 15.44 15.38
C LEU A 73 -10.71 14.56 16.44
N GLN A 74 -10.61 14.91 17.73
CA GLN A 74 -11.32 14.19 18.80
C GLN A 74 -12.84 14.21 18.60
N GLN A 75 -13.38 15.33 18.13
CA GLN A 75 -14.81 15.40 17.76
C GLN A 75 -15.13 14.50 16.57
N PHE A 76 -14.25 14.42 15.59
CA PHE A 76 -14.38 13.48 14.48
C PHE A 76 -14.34 12.02 14.94
N GLU A 77 -13.40 11.64 15.80
CA GLU A 77 -13.29 10.30 16.38
C GLU A 77 -14.56 9.90 17.16
N TYR A 78 -15.12 10.83 17.93
CA TYR A 78 -16.41 10.62 18.60
C TYR A 78 -17.54 10.37 17.60
N ASN A 79 -17.62 11.18 16.54
CA ASN A 79 -18.62 11.01 15.48
C ASN A 79 -18.42 9.69 14.72
N LEU A 80 -17.17 9.24 14.56
CA LEU A 80 -16.82 7.98 13.94
C LEU A 80 -17.31 6.80 14.77
N ASN A 81 -17.04 6.79 16.08
CA ASN A 81 -17.58 5.78 17.00
C ASN A 81 -19.10 5.72 16.92
N LYS A 82 -19.77 6.87 17.03
CA LYS A 82 -21.23 6.96 16.94
C LYS A 82 -21.76 6.44 15.61
N GLY A 83 -21.10 6.77 14.50
CA GLY A 83 -21.49 6.33 13.16
C GLY A 83 -21.34 4.82 12.95
N LEU A 84 -20.31 4.21 13.55
CA LEU A 84 -20.13 2.75 13.54
C LEU A 84 -21.18 2.04 14.38
N GLU A 85 -21.51 2.59 15.56
CA GLU A 85 -22.59 2.09 16.42
C GLU A 85 -23.96 2.17 15.73
N GLU A 86 -24.29 3.31 15.12
CA GLU A 86 -25.53 3.52 14.36
C GLU A 86 -25.63 2.54 13.16
N ALA A 87 -24.50 2.21 12.55
CA ALA A 87 -24.43 1.22 11.48
C ALA A 87 -24.42 -0.24 11.98
N SER A 88 -24.50 -0.46 13.30
CA SER A 88 -24.42 -1.78 13.95
C SER A 88 -23.16 -2.57 13.58
N ILE A 89 -22.04 -1.87 13.37
CA ILE A 89 -20.76 -2.48 13.05
C ILE A 89 -20.04 -2.79 14.37
N VAL A 90 -19.96 -4.08 14.70
CA VAL A 90 -19.32 -4.58 15.92
C VAL A 90 -18.03 -5.32 15.62
N SER A 91 -17.14 -5.41 16.61
CA SER A 91 -15.87 -6.12 16.45
C SER A 91 -16.15 -7.60 16.26
N GLU A 92 -15.71 -8.15 15.13
CA GLU A 92 -15.77 -9.60 14.84
C GLU A 92 -14.60 -10.37 15.48
N SER A 93 -13.73 -9.68 16.23
CA SER A 93 -12.57 -10.27 16.89
C SER A 93 -13.00 -11.12 18.09
N GLU A 94 -12.31 -12.25 18.29
CA GLU A 94 -12.45 -13.08 19.50
C GLU A 94 -11.97 -12.33 20.77
N ASN A 95 -11.20 -11.26 20.61
CA ASN A 95 -10.74 -10.42 21.71
C ASN A 95 -11.73 -9.28 21.97
N GLU A 96 -12.39 -9.30 23.14
CA GLU A 96 -13.37 -8.30 23.59
C GLU A 96 -12.80 -6.87 23.64
N GLY A 97 -11.47 -6.71 23.78
CA GLY A 97 -10.79 -5.40 23.76
C GLY A 97 -10.28 -4.96 22.39
N ALA A 98 -10.57 -5.70 21.31
CA ALA A 98 -10.08 -5.36 19.98
C ALA A 98 -10.74 -4.09 19.45
N ARG A 99 -9.91 -3.09 19.16
CA ARG A 99 -10.35 -1.83 18.54
C ARG A 99 -10.94 -2.11 17.15
N LEU A 100 -12.05 -1.45 16.86
CA LEU A 100 -12.71 -1.53 15.55
C LEU A 100 -11.95 -0.77 14.46
N TRP A 101 -11.32 0.33 14.86
CA TRP A 101 -10.58 1.24 14.01
C TRP A 101 -9.36 1.76 14.77
N ALA A 102 -8.43 2.34 14.04
CA ALA A 102 -7.33 3.12 14.58
C ALA A 102 -7.11 4.31 13.66
N ASP A 103 -6.49 5.35 14.19
CA ASP A 103 -6.14 6.54 13.44
C ASP A 103 -4.78 7.11 13.85
N ALA A 104 -4.34 8.07 13.05
CA ALA A 104 -3.15 8.85 13.27
C ALA A 104 -3.32 10.22 12.64
N TYR A 105 -2.63 11.20 13.17
CA TYR A 105 -2.49 12.50 12.53
C TYR A 105 -1.05 12.98 12.58
N SER A 106 -0.71 13.87 11.67
CA SER A 106 0.59 14.50 11.67
C SER A 106 0.56 15.94 11.20
N ALA A 107 1.49 16.72 11.74
CA ALA A 107 1.88 18.02 11.24
C ALA A 107 3.31 17.95 10.71
N LYS A 108 3.56 18.61 9.59
CA LYS A 108 4.92 18.81 9.09
C LYS A 108 5.43 20.14 9.64
N GLY A 109 6.71 20.18 9.95
CA GLY A 109 7.35 21.38 10.44
C GLY A 109 8.87 21.26 10.43
N THR A 110 9.52 22.12 11.21
CA THR A 110 10.96 22.04 11.47
C THR A 110 11.22 22.17 12.97
N VAL A 111 12.24 21.46 13.43
CA VAL A 111 12.78 21.62 14.79
C VAL A 111 14.29 21.68 14.72
N THR A 112 14.90 22.36 15.67
CA THR A 112 16.33 22.27 15.88
C THR A 112 16.61 21.30 17.01
N LEU A 113 17.38 20.26 16.70
CA LEU A 113 17.87 19.30 17.68
C LEU A 113 19.25 19.75 18.16
N GLU A 114 19.43 19.80 19.47
CA GLU A 114 20.69 20.18 20.09
C GLU A 114 21.19 19.06 21.00
N SER A 115 22.46 18.72 20.87
CA SER A 115 23.18 17.81 21.77
C SER A 115 24.34 18.60 22.40
N ASP A 116 25.02 18.01 23.37
CA ASP A 116 26.22 18.63 23.97
C ASP A 116 27.35 18.91 22.97
N ARG A 117 27.31 18.29 21.77
CA ARG A 117 28.38 18.36 20.76
C ARG A 117 28.01 19.17 19.54
N ALA A 118 26.75 19.12 19.13
CA ALA A 118 26.31 19.62 17.83
C ALA A 118 24.84 20.03 17.85
N LYS A 119 24.49 20.88 16.88
CA LYS A 119 23.15 21.39 16.65
C LYS A 119 22.78 21.16 15.19
N VAL A 120 21.58 20.65 14.95
CA VAL A 120 21.10 20.26 13.62
C VAL A 120 19.66 20.69 13.43
N ASP A 121 19.38 21.39 12.34
CA ASP A 121 18.01 21.66 11.90
C ASP A 121 17.50 20.47 11.10
N VAL A 122 16.33 19.94 11.52
CA VAL A 122 15.72 18.77 10.90
C VAL A 122 14.29 19.06 10.48
N THR A 123 13.82 18.34 9.46
CA THR A 123 12.39 18.31 9.15
C THR A 123 11.70 17.51 10.25
N ALA A 124 10.75 18.14 10.92
CA ALA A 124 10.00 17.52 11.99
C ALA A 124 8.65 17.02 11.49
N ILE A 125 8.27 15.84 11.96
CA ILE A 125 6.91 15.32 11.83
C ILE A 125 6.37 15.22 13.24
N GLY A 126 5.44 16.14 13.57
CA GLY A 126 4.71 16.13 14.83
C GLY A 126 3.59 15.10 14.73
N ILE A 127 3.69 14.01 15.49
CA ILE A 127 2.79 12.86 15.39
C ILE A 127 1.75 12.85 16.51
N GLY A 128 0.58 12.31 16.18
CA GLY A 128 -0.53 12.02 17.07
C GLY A 128 -1.16 10.67 16.72
N GLY A 129 -1.89 10.06 17.66
CA GLY A 129 -2.48 8.73 17.45
C GLY A 129 -1.43 7.63 17.25
N ASP A 130 -1.81 6.59 16.50
CA ASP A 130 -0.96 5.44 16.20
C ASP A 130 -0.14 5.63 14.92
N PHE A 131 0.57 6.75 14.79
CA PHE A 131 1.29 7.12 13.56
C PHE A 131 2.16 6.00 12.97
N PHE A 132 2.97 5.31 13.79
CA PHE A 132 3.85 4.24 13.31
C PHE A 132 3.12 2.94 12.91
N LEU A 133 1.84 2.80 13.25
CA LEU A 133 0.99 1.73 12.76
C LEU A 133 0.71 1.93 11.25
N PHE A 134 0.40 3.16 10.86
CA PHE A 134 0.20 3.58 9.47
C PHE A 134 1.52 3.70 8.72
N HIS A 135 2.54 4.24 9.38
CA HIS A 135 3.88 4.45 8.83
C HIS A 135 4.93 3.59 9.54
N PRO A 136 5.03 2.29 9.21
CA PRO A 136 6.00 1.38 9.81
C PRO A 136 7.41 1.64 9.25
N VAL A 137 8.00 2.77 9.63
CA VAL A 137 9.39 3.14 9.30
C VAL A 137 10.34 2.10 9.90
N THR A 138 11.43 1.75 9.24
CA THR A 138 12.32 0.71 9.81
C THR A 138 13.21 1.30 10.90
N LEU A 139 13.16 0.77 12.13
CA LEU A 139 14.11 1.15 13.17
C LEU A 139 15.46 0.43 13.00
N LYS A 140 16.54 1.16 13.22
CA LYS A 140 17.90 0.62 13.39
C LYS A 140 18.20 0.30 14.86
N SER A 141 17.67 1.12 15.76
CA SER A 141 17.82 0.98 17.21
C SER A 141 16.62 1.61 17.93
N GLY A 142 16.38 1.17 19.16
CA GLY A 142 15.31 1.72 20.02
C GLY A 142 13.91 1.18 19.73
N THR A 143 12.89 1.96 20.10
CA THR A 143 11.47 1.61 20.04
C THR A 143 10.62 2.75 19.49
N TYR A 144 9.42 2.44 19.01
CA TYR A 144 8.43 3.47 18.72
C TYR A 144 7.83 4.06 20.00
N PHE A 145 7.38 5.31 19.91
CA PHE A 145 6.48 5.91 20.89
C PHE A 145 5.12 6.17 20.22
N SER A 146 4.06 6.33 21.00
CA SER A 146 2.74 6.72 20.49
C SER A 146 2.53 8.21 20.67
N GLY A 147 1.82 8.85 19.73
CA GLY A 147 1.38 10.23 19.93
C GLY A 147 0.39 10.38 21.09
N ASN A 148 -0.22 9.26 21.53
CA ASN A 148 -1.14 9.19 22.66
C ASN A 148 -0.44 8.97 24.01
N ASP A 149 0.89 8.84 24.03
CA ASP A 149 1.63 8.63 25.28
C ASP A 149 1.48 9.84 26.21
N LEU A 150 1.41 9.60 27.52
CA LEU A 150 1.35 10.71 28.49
C LEU A 150 2.63 11.57 28.44
N MET A 151 3.76 10.92 28.17
CA MET A 151 5.07 11.54 28.06
C MET A 151 5.30 11.96 26.61
N GLN A 152 5.50 13.26 26.41
CA GLN A 152 5.59 13.89 25.09
C GLN A 152 7.04 14.29 24.74
N ASP A 153 7.99 13.88 25.59
CA ASP A 153 9.42 14.16 25.53
C ASP A 153 10.22 13.08 24.77
N HIS A 154 9.54 12.19 24.04
CA HIS A 154 10.20 11.23 23.16
C HIS A 154 10.42 11.80 21.75
N VAL A 155 11.56 11.46 21.17
CA VAL A 155 11.90 11.78 19.79
C VAL A 155 12.52 10.59 19.09
N ILE A 156 12.16 10.38 17.83
CA ILE A 156 12.81 9.41 16.94
C ILE A 156 13.50 10.18 15.85
N ILE A 157 14.79 9.94 15.65
CA ILE A 157 15.62 10.65 14.67
C ILE A 157 16.03 9.70 13.54
N ASP A 158 16.40 10.22 12.38
CA ASP A 158 16.99 9.38 11.33
C ASP A 158 18.51 9.15 11.53
N GLU A 159 19.06 8.22 10.76
CA GLU A 159 20.50 7.89 10.82
C GLU A 159 21.40 9.11 10.57
N GLN A 160 20.98 10.07 9.76
CA GLN A 160 21.79 11.24 9.46
C GLN A 160 21.82 12.21 10.64
N ALA A 161 20.68 12.50 11.26
CA ALA A 161 20.60 13.31 12.47
C ALA A 161 21.35 12.65 13.64
N ALA A 162 21.21 11.33 13.82
CA ALA A 162 21.93 10.57 14.84
C ALA A 162 23.46 10.70 14.67
N TRP A 163 23.94 10.53 13.44
CA TRP A 163 25.36 10.67 13.13
C TRP A 163 25.87 12.10 13.33
N GLN A 164 25.11 13.12 12.92
CA GLN A 164 25.50 14.52 13.08
C GLN A 164 25.51 14.98 14.54
N LEU A 165 24.57 14.52 15.36
CA LEU A 165 24.47 14.89 16.78
C LEU A 165 25.48 14.13 17.64
N PHE A 166 25.62 12.82 17.42
CA PHE A 166 26.32 11.93 18.35
C PHE A 166 27.51 11.19 17.75
N GLY A 167 27.61 11.10 16.41
CA GLY A 167 28.61 10.28 15.73
C GLY A 167 28.35 8.78 15.80
N SER A 168 27.10 8.36 16.06
CA SER A 168 26.68 6.96 16.16
C SER A 168 25.20 6.82 15.81
N ASN A 169 24.80 5.64 15.32
CA ASN A 169 23.39 5.28 15.07
C ASN A 169 22.77 4.48 16.24
N ASP A 170 23.58 4.11 17.24
CA ASP A 170 23.12 3.48 18.47
C ASP A 170 23.10 4.52 19.60
N VAL A 171 22.05 5.33 19.58
CA VAL A 171 21.89 6.51 20.46
C VAL A 171 20.52 6.54 21.15
N ALA A 172 19.80 5.41 21.14
CA ALA A 172 18.56 5.29 21.89
C ALA A 172 18.84 5.48 23.40
N GLY A 173 18.01 6.27 24.06
CA GLY A 173 18.18 6.68 25.46
C GLY A 173 19.07 7.92 25.68
N GLN A 174 19.72 8.45 24.63
CA GLN A 174 20.44 9.74 24.72
C GLN A 174 19.45 10.92 24.79
N ILE A 175 19.92 12.05 25.33
CA ILE A 175 19.12 13.27 25.40
C ILE A 175 19.50 14.21 24.26
N VAL A 176 18.48 14.78 23.63
CA VAL A 176 18.58 15.97 22.77
C VAL A 176 17.70 17.06 23.35
N TYR A 177 18.05 18.31 23.09
CA TYR A 177 17.28 19.47 23.50
C TYR A 177 16.53 20.03 22.30
N ILE A 178 15.24 20.29 22.49
CA ILE A 178 14.38 20.97 21.53
C ILE A 178 13.80 22.19 22.25
N GLY A 179 14.12 23.39 21.77
CA GLY A 179 13.73 24.63 22.46
C GLY A 179 14.27 24.73 23.90
N GLY A 180 15.40 24.08 24.20
CA GLY A 180 16.00 24.01 25.55
C GLY A 180 15.36 22.98 26.49
N ILE A 181 14.35 22.24 26.05
CA ILE A 181 13.71 21.18 26.83
C ILE A 181 14.32 19.82 26.48
N PRO A 182 14.73 19.01 27.47
CA PRO A 182 15.30 17.69 27.22
C PRO A 182 14.24 16.74 26.65
N HIS A 183 14.61 16.03 25.59
CA HIS A 183 13.85 14.97 24.95
C HIS A 183 14.72 13.72 24.84
N VAL A 184 14.15 12.56 25.14
CA VAL A 184 14.85 11.27 25.06
C VAL A 184 14.72 10.72 23.64
N VAL A 185 15.84 10.33 23.05
CA VAL A 185 15.87 9.63 21.77
C VAL A 185 15.30 8.22 21.98
N ALA A 186 14.05 8.00 21.59
CA ALA A 186 13.38 6.71 21.71
C ALA A 186 13.91 5.68 20.70
N GLY A 187 14.35 6.14 19.53
CA GLY A 187 14.94 5.27 18.51
C GLY A 187 15.54 6.02 17.33
N VAL A 188 16.24 5.26 16.48
CA VAL A 188 16.85 5.75 15.24
C VAL A 188 16.23 5.01 14.06
N THR A 189 15.73 5.76 13.07
CA THR A 189 15.09 5.21 11.87
C THR A 189 16.08 5.10 10.73
N LYS A 190 15.98 3.99 9.98
CA LYS A 190 16.61 3.84 8.68
C LYS A 190 15.92 4.79 7.70
N ARG A 191 16.71 5.63 7.05
CA ARG A 191 16.20 6.52 6.00
C ARG A 191 15.90 5.73 4.73
N GLU A 192 14.82 6.09 4.06
CA GLU A 192 14.54 5.60 2.71
C GLU A 192 15.46 6.35 1.72
N GLU A 193 16.13 5.59 0.86
CA GLU A 193 17.11 6.11 -0.08
C GLU A 193 16.64 6.00 -1.53
N GLY A 194 17.24 6.83 -2.38
CA GLY A 194 17.09 6.76 -3.83
C GLY A 194 16.26 7.90 -4.40
N ARG A 195 16.26 7.98 -5.73
CA ARG A 195 15.72 9.14 -6.47
C ARG A 195 14.27 9.50 -6.11
N MET A 196 13.43 8.50 -5.82
CA MET A 196 12.03 8.73 -5.45
C MET A 196 11.90 9.32 -4.05
N ALA A 197 12.69 8.83 -3.08
CA ALA A 197 12.73 9.35 -1.73
C ALA A 197 13.22 10.81 -1.72
N ASP A 198 14.32 11.08 -2.41
CA ASP A 198 14.88 12.44 -2.52
C ASP A 198 13.88 13.42 -3.14
N ALA A 199 13.22 13.02 -4.24
CA ALA A 199 12.20 13.82 -4.91
C ALA A 199 10.93 14.03 -4.06
N ALA A 200 10.64 13.12 -3.13
CA ALA A 200 9.48 13.22 -2.24
C ALA A 200 9.71 14.13 -1.03
N GLY A 201 10.92 14.67 -0.87
CA GLY A 201 11.30 15.57 0.22
C GLY A 201 12.10 14.92 1.34
N LEU A 202 12.58 13.68 1.15
CA LEU A 202 13.54 13.02 2.06
C LEU A 202 14.99 13.42 1.74
N SER A 203 15.26 14.67 1.37
CA SER A 203 16.62 15.16 1.09
C SER A 203 17.34 15.67 2.34
N ALA A 204 16.60 16.10 3.36
CA ALA A 204 17.10 16.54 4.67
C ALA A 204 16.86 15.48 5.75
N SER A 205 17.54 15.64 6.89
CA SER A 205 17.34 14.78 8.06
C SER A 205 15.92 14.93 8.63
N ILE A 206 15.35 13.84 9.13
CA ILE A 206 14.00 13.80 9.71
C ILE A 206 14.03 13.44 11.18
N ALA A 207 13.13 14.08 11.94
CA ALA A 207 12.76 13.66 13.28
C ALA A 207 11.24 13.53 13.43
N TYR A 208 10.81 12.53 14.19
CA TYR A 208 9.44 12.35 14.64
C TYR A 208 9.37 12.74 16.11
N VAL A 209 8.53 13.72 16.41
CA VAL A 209 8.29 14.26 17.75
C VAL A 209 6.80 14.23 18.00
N SER A 210 6.35 14.38 19.23
CA SER A 210 4.93 14.64 19.48
C SER A 210 4.45 15.91 18.77
N TYR A 211 3.18 15.95 18.38
CA TYR A 211 2.58 17.17 17.84
C TYR A 211 2.71 18.35 18.82
N GLN A 212 2.54 18.10 20.12
CA GLN A 212 2.69 19.12 21.15
C GLN A 212 4.10 19.71 21.22
N THR A 213 5.14 18.88 21.12
CA THR A 213 6.53 19.35 21.07
C THR A 213 6.79 20.18 19.82
N LEU A 214 6.30 19.73 18.66
CA LEU A 214 6.46 20.49 17.42
C LEU A 214 5.79 21.86 17.52
N SER A 215 4.55 21.91 18.01
CA SER A 215 3.79 23.15 18.08
C SER A 215 4.33 24.15 19.11
N ARG A 216 4.93 23.67 20.21
CA ARG A 216 5.49 24.54 21.25
C ARG A 216 6.91 25.00 20.98
N TYR A 217 7.74 24.15 20.38
CA TYR A 217 9.19 24.37 20.34
C TYR A 217 9.78 24.39 18.91
N GLY A 218 8.96 24.11 17.90
CA GLY A 218 9.35 24.13 16.49
C GLY A 218 8.59 25.17 15.67
N THR A 219 8.74 25.04 14.35
CA THR A 219 7.87 25.71 13.38
C THR A 219 6.87 24.68 12.86
N ASP A 220 5.60 24.82 13.19
CA ASP A 220 4.53 23.97 12.67
C ASP A 220 3.73 24.66 11.56
N TYR A 221 3.16 23.89 10.64
CA TYR A 221 2.25 24.36 9.58
C TYR A 221 0.82 23.84 9.78
N GLY A 222 0.43 23.60 11.04
CA GLY A 222 -0.81 22.93 11.40
C GLY A 222 -0.85 21.43 11.07
N ILE A 223 -1.91 20.77 11.52
CA ILE A 223 -2.17 19.37 11.18
C ILE A 223 -2.55 19.30 9.70
N ASN A 224 -1.72 18.61 8.91
CA ASN A 224 -1.87 18.54 7.46
C ASN A 224 -2.24 17.14 6.96
N CYS A 225 -2.16 16.13 7.82
CA CYS A 225 -2.51 14.76 7.48
C CYS A 225 -3.27 14.11 8.64
N TYR A 226 -4.36 13.43 8.29
CA TYR A 226 -5.10 12.53 9.17
C TYR A 226 -5.31 11.21 8.42
N GLU A 227 -5.10 10.08 9.08
CA GLU A 227 -5.28 8.76 8.50
C GLU A 227 -6.09 7.88 9.43
N VAL A 228 -6.99 7.09 8.88
CA VAL A 228 -7.83 6.17 9.64
C VAL A 228 -7.95 4.84 8.92
N VAL A 229 -7.88 3.75 9.69
CA VAL A 229 -8.26 2.42 9.24
C VAL A 229 -9.54 2.02 9.96
N MET A 230 -10.61 1.76 9.21
CA MET A 230 -11.92 1.47 9.77
C MET A 230 -12.67 0.40 8.97
N PRO A 231 -13.73 -0.21 9.53
CA PRO A 231 -14.55 -1.16 8.80
C PRO A 231 -15.18 -0.56 7.53
N ASN A 232 -15.20 -1.35 6.47
CA ASN A 232 -15.72 -0.99 5.16
C ASN A 232 -16.68 -2.08 4.66
N PRO A 233 -17.91 -2.16 5.22
CA PRO A 233 -18.86 -3.22 4.92
C PRO A 233 -19.26 -3.26 3.43
N VAL A 234 -19.33 -2.10 2.79
CA VAL A 234 -19.59 -1.94 1.35
C VAL A 234 -18.55 -1.04 0.71
N LYS A 235 -18.25 -1.25 -0.57
CA LYS A 235 -17.20 -0.51 -1.29
C LYS A 235 -17.49 1.01 -1.24
N GLY A 236 -16.51 1.77 -0.78
CA GLY A 236 -16.59 3.23 -0.67
C GLY A 236 -17.32 3.76 0.58
N TYR A 237 -17.77 2.90 1.49
CA TYR A 237 -18.41 3.35 2.74
C TYR A 237 -17.47 4.20 3.58
N ALA A 238 -16.27 3.70 3.89
CA ALA A 238 -15.30 4.40 4.73
C ALA A 238 -14.93 5.77 4.15
N LYS A 239 -14.61 5.83 2.85
CA LYS A 239 -14.28 7.08 2.16
C LYS A 239 -15.40 8.11 2.25
N LYS A 240 -16.65 7.67 2.00
CA LYS A 240 -17.82 8.55 2.07
C LYS A 240 -18.05 9.05 3.50
N PHE A 241 -17.98 8.14 4.48
CA PHE A 241 -18.16 8.46 5.87
C PHE A 241 -17.15 9.51 6.34
N VAL A 242 -15.86 9.27 6.10
CA VAL A 242 -14.79 10.21 6.47
C VAL A 242 -14.99 11.55 5.76
N GLY A 243 -15.25 11.55 4.45
CA GLY A 243 -15.46 12.79 3.70
C GLY A 243 -16.66 13.62 4.18
N GLU A 244 -17.74 12.98 4.61
CA GLU A 244 -18.93 13.68 5.13
C GLU A 244 -18.78 14.16 6.57
N LYS A 245 -17.94 13.50 7.38
CA LYS A 245 -17.85 13.73 8.83
C LYS A 245 -16.60 14.48 9.26
N ILE A 246 -15.57 14.57 8.43
CA ILE A 246 -14.30 15.26 8.76
C ILE A 246 -14.49 16.76 9.01
N GLY A 247 -15.60 17.35 8.55
CA GLY A 247 -15.97 18.73 8.91
C GLY A 247 -15.17 19.81 8.19
N VAL A 248 -14.50 19.48 7.09
CA VAL A 248 -13.64 20.39 6.30
C VAL A 248 -14.27 20.66 4.94
N THR A 249 -14.10 21.88 4.42
CA THR A 249 -14.60 22.21 3.07
C THR A 249 -13.85 21.42 2.00
N GLU A 250 -14.53 21.02 0.93
CA GLU A 250 -13.94 20.21 -0.15
C GLU A 250 -12.71 20.87 -0.82
N ASN A 251 -12.58 22.20 -0.73
CA ASN A 251 -11.45 22.95 -1.28
C ASN A 251 -10.21 22.87 -0.39
N ASP A 252 -10.38 22.58 0.89
CA ASP A 252 -9.31 22.55 1.89
C ASP A 252 -8.93 21.12 2.31
N VAL A 253 -9.58 20.08 1.77
CA VAL A 253 -9.27 18.68 2.06
C VAL A 253 -9.21 17.81 0.81
N GLU A 254 -8.21 16.94 0.74
CA GLU A 254 -8.16 15.82 -0.20
C GLU A 254 -8.37 14.50 0.56
N VAL A 255 -9.49 13.83 0.28
CA VAL A 255 -9.83 12.53 0.89
C VAL A 255 -9.51 11.40 -0.09
N LEU A 256 -8.56 10.55 0.28
CA LEU A 256 -8.06 9.44 -0.50
C LEU A 256 -8.42 8.11 0.17
N GLU A 257 -8.79 7.10 -0.63
CA GLU A 257 -8.88 5.71 -0.14
C GLU A 257 -7.64 4.95 -0.60
N ASN A 258 -6.74 4.64 0.33
CA ASN A 258 -5.44 4.03 0.04
C ASN A 258 -5.62 2.56 -0.37
N THR A 259 -6.58 1.86 0.26
CA THR A 259 -6.81 0.42 0.07
C THR A 259 -7.06 0.05 -1.38
N THR A 260 -7.87 0.83 -2.10
CA THR A 260 -8.20 0.55 -3.50
C THR A 260 -7.39 1.41 -4.48
N ARG A 261 -6.41 2.20 -4.00
CA ARG A 261 -5.65 3.17 -4.82
C ARG A 261 -5.06 2.55 -6.09
N PHE A 262 -4.43 1.38 -5.94
CA PHE A 262 -3.74 0.67 -7.02
C PHE A 262 -4.60 -0.40 -7.70
N ASP A 263 -5.90 -0.47 -7.40
CA ASP A 263 -6.82 -1.40 -8.08
C ASP A 263 -6.85 -1.10 -9.58
N PHE A 264 -6.93 -2.15 -10.40
CA PHE A 264 -6.98 -2.04 -11.85
C PHE A 264 -8.03 -1.03 -12.36
N LEU A 265 -9.25 -1.07 -11.81
CA LEU A 265 -10.33 -0.15 -12.22
C LEU A 265 -10.06 1.31 -11.81
N ASN A 266 -9.43 1.51 -10.66
CA ASN A 266 -9.09 2.84 -10.17
C ASN A 266 -7.93 3.44 -10.97
N LEU A 267 -6.90 2.65 -11.27
CA LEU A 267 -5.83 3.05 -12.19
C LEU A 267 -6.38 3.35 -13.59
N LEU A 268 -7.30 2.54 -14.12
CA LEU A 268 -7.92 2.81 -15.42
C LEU A 268 -8.72 4.13 -15.41
N LYS A 269 -9.46 4.40 -14.33
CA LYS A 269 -10.17 5.67 -14.15
C LYS A 269 -9.19 6.84 -14.10
N GLN A 270 -8.08 6.72 -13.38
CA GLN A 270 -7.05 7.76 -13.33
C GLN A 270 -6.37 8.00 -14.70
N LEU A 271 -6.22 6.96 -15.52
CA LEU A 271 -5.67 7.11 -16.87
C LEU A 271 -6.53 8.05 -17.74
N THR A 272 -7.85 8.08 -17.53
CA THR A 272 -8.74 9.04 -18.22
C THR A 272 -8.58 10.50 -17.76
N GLN A 273 -7.90 10.71 -16.64
CA GLN A 273 -7.61 12.03 -16.04
C GLN A 273 -6.17 12.48 -16.34
N PHE A 274 -5.53 11.87 -17.35
CA PHE A 274 -4.19 12.25 -17.77
C PHE A 274 -4.16 13.75 -18.16
N GLY A 275 -3.21 14.49 -17.60
CA GLY A 275 -3.07 15.94 -17.82
C GLY A 275 -3.89 16.84 -16.89
N THR A 276 -5.00 16.35 -16.32
CA THR A 276 -5.82 17.11 -15.36
C THR A 276 -5.61 16.68 -13.92
N ARG A 277 -5.11 15.46 -13.65
CA ARG A 277 -4.83 14.96 -12.30
C ARG A 277 -3.81 15.80 -11.51
N SER A 278 -2.85 16.43 -12.20
CA SER A 278 -1.89 17.34 -11.56
C SER A 278 -2.45 18.74 -11.32
N MET A 279 -3.60 19.07 -11.91
CA MET A 279 -4.25 20.36 -11.71
C MET A 279 -5.03 20.32 -10.40
N SER A 280 -4.58 21.08 -9.42
CA SER A 280 -5.27 21.29 -8.15
C SER A 280 -5.25 22.77 -7.82
N SER A 281 -6.39 23.31 -7.39
CA SER A 281 -6.49 24.63 -6.77
C SER A 281 -6.29 24.57 -5.25
N LYS A 282 -6.17 23.37 -4.67
CA LYS A 282 -6.01 23.16 -3.23
C LYS A 282 -4.56 23.43 -2.81
N ALA A 283 -4.37 24.24 -1.77
CA ALA A 283 -3.07 24.57 -1.20
C ALA A 283 -2.61 23.49 -0.19
N ILE A 284 -2.54 22.24 -0.64
CA ILE A 284 -2.18 21.08 0.21
C ILE A 284 -0.69 20.79 0.09
N ILE A 285 0.00 20.73 1.24
CA ILE A 285 1.38 20.27 1.32
C ILE A 285 1.38 18.78 1.65
N TYR A 286 1.69 17.95 0.66
CA TYR A 286 1.73 16.51 0.86
C TYR A 286 2.96 16.08 1.65
N PRO A 287 2.80 15.15 2.62
CA PRO A 287 3.92 14.53 3.31
C PRO A 287 4.72 13.63 2.35
N TYR A 288 5.96 13.29 2.74
CA TYR A 288 6.86 12.58 1.84
C TYR A 288 6.32 11.21 1.43
N TRP A 289 5.65 10.49 2.34
CA TRP A 289 5.09 9.16 2.03
C TRP A 289 3.97 9.23 1.00
N GLU A 290 3.17 10.30 1.00
CA GLU A 290 2.15 10.51 -0.02
C GLU A 290 2.78 10.92 -1.35
N ASN A 291 3.79 11.80 -1.35
CA ASN A 291 4.52 12.14 -2.57
C ASN A 291 5.16 10.90 -3.22
N MET A 292 5.71 9.99 -2.40
CA MET A 292 6.20 8.70 -2.89
C MET A 292 5.08 7.87 -3.48
N ALA A 293 3.94 7.73 -2.80
CA ALA A 293 2.81 6.95 -3.30
C ALA A 293 2.25 7.52 -4.62
N ARG A 294 2.16 8.84 -4.77
CA ARG A 294 1.78 9.53 -6.03
C ARG A 294 2.76 9.23 -7.15
N GLY A 295 4.06 9.25 -6.85
CA GLY A 295 5.10 8.90 -7.83
C GLY A 295 5.03 7.44 -8.27
N TYR A 296 4.79 6.51 -7.34
CA TYR A 296 4.56 5.09 -7.66
C TYR A 296 3.25 4.86 -8.42
N GLU A 297 2.23 5.66 -8.17
CA GLU A 297 0.97 5.65 -8.92
C GLU A 297 1.20 6.05 -10.38
N ASP A 298 2.04 7.04 -10.66
CA ASP A 298 2.41 7.41 -12.04
C ASP A 298 3.19 6.30 -12.75
N ILE A 299 4.12 5.64 -12.05
CA ILE A 299 4.84 4.47 -12.58
C ILE A 299 3.86 3.32 -12.84
N ALA A 300 2.93 3.06 -11.92
CA ALA A 300 1.92 2.01 -12.06
C ALA A 300 0.98 2.27 -13.25
N LEU A 301 0.60 3.53 -13.49
CA LEU A 301 -0.19 3.93 -14.66
C LEU A 301 0.59 3.70 -15.97
N LEU A 302 1.87 4.06 -16.01
CA LEU A 302 2.71 3.80 -17.18
C LEU A 302 2.84 2.30 -17.47
N LEU A 303 3.07 1.49 -16.42
CA LEU A 303 3.09 0.03 -16.53
C LEU A 303 1.74 -0.53 -17.01
N LEU A 304 0.61 0.02 -16.53
CA LEU A 304 -0.72 -0.36 -16.98
C LEU A 304 -0.93 -0.07 -18.48
N VAL A 305 -0.47 1.08 -18.98
CA VAL A 305 -0.55 1.40 -20.42
C VAL A 305 0.21 0.37 -21.25
N PHE A 306 1.45 0.05 -20.87
CA PHE A 306 2.23 -0.98 -21.58
C PHE A 306 1.59 -2.36 -21.47
N GLU A 307 1.12 -2.75 -20.29
CA GLU A 307 0.38 -4.00 -20.09
C GLU A 307 -0.81 -4.11 -21.06
N LEU A 308 -1.64 -3.06 -21.16
CA LEU A 308 -2.78 -3.04 -22.06
C LEU A 308 -2.35 -3.20 -23.53
N LEU A 309 -1.26 -2.55 -23.96
CA LEU A 309 -0.72 -2.70 -25.30
C LEU A 309 -0.25 -4.14 -25.58
N PHE A 310 0.46 -4.76 -24.62
CA PHE A 310 0.95 -6.13 -24.74
C PHE A 310 -0.15 -7.19 -24.61
N ILE A 311 -1.27 -6.89 -23.95
CA ILE A 311 -2.44 -7.78 -23.89
C ILE A 311 -3.35 -7.60 -25.12
N LEU A 312 -3.41 -6.40 -25.69
CA LEU A 312 -4.28 -6.10 -26.84
C LEU A 312 -3.90 -6.93 -28.07
N TYR A 313 -2.61 -7.08 -28.36
CA TYR A 313 -2.14 -7.87 -29.50
C TYR A 313 -2.58 -9.35 -29.46
N PRO A 314 -2.31 -10.13 -28.38
CA PRO A 314 -2.79 -11.50 -28.27
C PRO A 314 -4.32 -11.59 -28.21
N ALA A 315 -5.01 -10.59 -27.65
CA ALA A 315 -6.47 -10.55 -27.64
C ALA A 315 -7.03 -10.46 -29.07
N ILE A 316 -6.53 -9.52 -29.89
CA ILE A 316 -6.94 -9.38 -31.31
C ILE A 316 -6.60 -10.65 -32.09
N PHE A 317 -5.40 -11.20 -31.90
CA PHE A 317 -4.99 -12.44 -32.56
C PHE A 317 -5.95 -13.61 -32.21
N THR A 318 -6.32 -13.74 -30.94
CA THR A 318 -7.24 -14.78 -30.47
C THR A 318 -8.63 -14.62 -31.10
N VAL A 319 -9.15 -13.39 -31.17
CA VAL A 319 -10.43 -13.09 -31.83
C VAL A 319 -10.39 -13.46 -33.31
N VAL A 320 -9.32 -13.10 -34.03
CA VAL A 320 -9.15 -13.46 -35.44
C VAL A 320 -9.11 -14.98 -35.64
N VAL A 321 -8.39 -15.70 -34.78
CA VAL A 321 -8.33 -17.18 -34.83
C VAL A 321 -9.72 -17.78 -34.60
N ILE A 322 -10.50 -17.24 -33.65
CA ILE A 322 -11.88 -17.69 -33.37
C ILE A 322 -12.77 -17.46 -34.60
N ILE A 323 -12.73 -16.27 -35.19
CA ILE A 323 -13.54 -15.92 -36.38
C ILE A 323 -13.19 -16.84 -37.56
N LEU A 324 -11.90 -17.07 -37.82
CA LEU A 324 -11.45 -17.97 -38.88
C LEU A 324 -11.86 -19.42 -38.60
N ALA A 325 -11.73 -19.89 -37.35
CA ALA A 325 -12.14 -21.24 -36.96
C ALA A 325 -13.66 -21.45 -37.14
N TRP A 326 -14.46 -20.41 -36.83
CA TRP A 326 -15.91 -20.41 -37.02
C TRP A 326 -16.31 -20.39 -38.51
N LYS A 327 -15.70 -19.48 -39.30
CA LYS A 327 -15.97 -19.35 -40.75
C LYS A 327 -15.63 -20.62 -41.53
N HIS A 328 -14.56 -21.31 -41.16
CA HIS A 328 -14.15 -22.55 -41.82
C HIS A 328 -14.88 -23.81 -41.30
N LYS A 329 -15.91 -23.67 -40.42
CA LYS A 329 -16.64 -24.77 -39.75
C LYS A 329 -15.71 -25.85 -39.18
N LYS A 330 -14.49 -25.47 -38.79
CA LYS A 330 -13.50 -26.44 -38.30
C LYS A 330 -13.87 -26.95 -36.91
N TRP A 331 -14.67 -26.19 -36.16
CA TRP A 331 -15.02 -26.44 -34.76
C TRP A 331 -16.52 -26.21 -34.50
N THR A 332 -17.08 -26.97 -33.55
CA THR A 332 -18.45 -26.84 -33.02
C THR A 332 -18.32 -26.57 -31.51
N ALA A 333 -19.15 -25.71 -30.90
CA ALA A 333 -19.03 -25.37 -29.47
C ALA A 333 -18.93 -26.62 -28.54
N GLY A 334 -19.64 -27.69 -28.87
CA GLY A 334 -19.56 -28.97 -28.17
C GLY A 334 -18.21 -29.71 -28.31
N SER A 335 -17.48 -29.56 -29.42
CA SER A 335 -16.15 -30.17 -29.56
C SER A 335 -15.10 -29.47 -28.69
N ILE A 336 -15.27 -28.17 -28.46
CA ILE A 336 -14.43 -27.34 -27.57
C ILE A 336 -14.62 -27.77 -26.13
N TRP A 337 -15.88 -27.85 -25.72
CA TRP A 337 -16.28 -28.24 -24.38
C TRP A 337 -15.75 -29.63 -24.03
N ASN A 338 -15.91 -30.58 -24.94
CA ASN A 338 -15.38 -31.94 -24.77
C ASN A 338 -13.84 -31.97 -24.72
N ALA A 339 -13.16 -31.14 -25.50
CA ALA A 339 -11.70 -31.05 -25.46
C ALA A 339 -11.18 -30.45 -24.13
N LEU A 340 -11.84 -29.40 -23.63
CA LEU A 340 -11.56 -28.80 -22.32
C LEU A 340 -11.84 -29.78 -21.18
N CYS A 341 -13.01 -30.44 -21.17
CA CYS A 341 -13.33 -31.46 -20.19
C CYS A 341 -12.30 -32.61 -20.20
N ASN A 342 -11.89 -33.07 -21.39
CA ASN A 342 -10.86 -34.09 -21.51
C ASN A 342 -9.48 -33.61 -21.04
N PHE A 343 -9.11 -32.36 -21.29
CA PHE A 343 -7.86 -31.77 -20.80
C PHE A 343 -7.85 -31.70 -19.27
N PHE A 344 -8.90 -31.17 -18.64
CA PHE A 344 -9.02 -31.11 -17.18
C PHE A 344 -9.12 -32.51 -16.56
N TYR A 345 -9.82 -33.44 -17.21
CA TYR A 345 -9.88 -34.83 -16.78
C TYR A 345 -8.50 -35.49 -16.81
N ASN A 346 -7.73 -35.29 -17.88
CA ASN A 346 -6.37 -35.83 -18.03
C ASN A 346 -5.36 -35.19 -17.07
N LEU A 347 -5.49 -33.89 -16.78
CA LEU A 347 -4.68 -33.21 -15.77
C LEU A 347 -4.96 -33.80 -14.37
N LYS A 348 -6.24 -34.04 -14.06
CA LYS A 348 -6.70 -34.61 -12.79
C LYS A 348 -6.35 -36.09 -12.65
N SER A 349 -6.41 -36.86 -13.74
CA SER A 349 -6.05 -38.29 -13.77
C SER A 349 -4.54 -38.48 -13.68
N GLY A 350 -3.74 -37.66 -14.36
CA GLY A 350 -2.27 -37.66 -14.27
C GLY A 350 -1.77 -37.37 -12.85
N ASN A 351 -2.41 -36.43 -12.15
CA ASN A 351 -2.12 -36.17 -10.73
C ASN A 351 -2.57 -37.30 -9.79
N ARG A 352 -3.67 -38.00 -10.11
CA ARG A 352 -4.11 -39.20 -9.37
C ARG A 352 -3.17 -40.38 -9.57
N GLN A 353 -2.67 -40.60 -10.78
CA GLN A 353 -1.75 -41.69 -11.11
C GLN A 353 -0.39 -41.48 -10.44
N LYS A 354 0.17 -40.26 -10.50
CA LYS A 354 1.39 -39.88 -9.75
C LYS A 354 1.22 -40.04 -8.23
N ARG A 355 0.04 -39.76 -7.67
CA ARG A 355 -0.27 -40.00 -6.24
C ARG A 355 -0.35 -41.50 -5.91
N LYS A 356 -0.93 -42.33 -6.79
CA LYS A 356 -0.99 -43.79 -6.61
C LYS A 356 0.40 -44.41 -6.70
N GLU A 357 1.22 -44.00 -7.67
CA GLU A 357 2.62 -44.43 -7.81
C GLU A 357 3.47 -44.03 -6.60
N LYS A 358 3.33 -42.79 -6.08
CA LYS A 358 3.99 -42.37 -4.84
C LYS A 358 3.54 -43.20 -3.64
N LYS A 359 2.24 -43.51 -3.50
CA LYS A 359 1.72 -44.37 -2.43
C LYS A 359 2.19 -45.82 -2.56
N ALA A 360 2.27 -46.36 -3.78
CA ALA A 360 2.78 -47.69 -4.05
C ALA A 360 4.28 -47.79 -3.73
N LYS A 361 5.10 -46.82 -4.18
CA LYS A 361 6.51 -46.73 -3.79
C LYS A 361 6.69 -46.62 -2.28
N LYS A 362 5.87 -45.84 -1.58
CA LYS A 362 5.93 -45.69 -0.11
C LYS A 362 5.53 -46.99 0.61
N LYS A 363 4.58 -47.77 0.08
CA LYS A 363 4.22 -49.10 0.61
C LYS A 363 5.32 -50.14 0.39
N ILE A 364 5.97 -50.11 -0.77
CA ILE A 364 7.11 -51.01 -1.07
C ILE A 364 8.29 -50.68 -0.15
N LEU A 365 8.60 -49.39 0.06
CA LEU A 365 9.66 -48.95 0.97
C LEU A 365 9.38 -49.35 2.43
N LYS A 366 8.10 -49.34 2.84
CA LYS A 366 7.69 -49.70 4.20
C LYS A 366 7.75 -51.21 4.45
N LYS A 367 7.41 -52.02 3.43
CA LYS A 367 7.56 -53.50 3.50
C LYS A 367 9.02 -53.95 3.48
N GLY A 368 9.88 -53.27 2.73
CA GLY A 368 11.31 -53.60 2.69
C GLY A 368 12.10 -53.16 3.94
N GLY A 369 11.51 -52.36 4.83
CA GLY A 369 12.11 -51.95 6.10
C GLY A 369 11.60 -52.74 7.32
N GLU A 370 10.65 -53.67 7.13
CA GLU A 370 10.18 -54.61 8.17
C GLU A 370 10.83 -56.01 8.01
N GLU A 371 11.70 -56.20 7.00
CA GLU A 371 12.48 -57.43 6.76
C GLU A 371 14.00 -57.28 7.06
N LEU A 372 14.38 -56.22 7.79
CA LEU A 372 15.68 -56.02 8.44
C LEU A 372 15.44 -55.78 9.92
#